data_AF-A0AB36K9D8-F1
#
_entry.id   AF-A0AB36K9D8-F1
#
_cell.length_a   1.000
_cell.length_b   1.000
_cell.length_c   1.000
_cell.angle_alpha   90.00
_cell.angle_beta   90.00
_cell.angle_gamma   90.00
#
_symmetry.space_group_name_H-M   'P 1'
#
loop_
_entity.id
_entity.type
_entity.pdbx_description
1 polymer ?
#
loop_
_entity_poly.entity_id
_entity_poly.type
_entity_poly.pdbx_seq_one_letter_code
_entity_poly.pdbx_strand_id
1 'polypeptide(L)'
;MGRWRGLAVSVVAMWAISAPVRAEQSPCAIVDRQQGWPIIGETCDIGQGLWGNQAPDPKSAAFWVQCGATQGVPSRQFYQSLRQGLPDLPFQVQVREGRGRCLIGPYPNLDVAQLVLKRVRQFGPTKQAVLRQTRQPLSQPAVIRLPPLSQTQSSPEDETSAPMKTAITLSHFGLPEPEAGDKQYMEKSMSWLRVSYAQAAPRCQREGMMLASQQELVEVAKATDQLPMRLPYWVQGAKGVDARSGKVVTRNADAALNVLCKKR
;
A
#
# COMPACT_ATOMS: atom_id res chain seq x y z
N MET A 1 -87.63 -18.41 3.01
CA MET A 1 -86.45 -18.91 3.75
C MET A 1 -85.23 -18.76 2.84
N GLY A 2 -84.38 -17.77 3.14
CA GLY A 2 -83.28 -17.34 2.27
C GLY A 2 -82.04 -18.22 2.39
N ARG A 3 -81.47 -18.61 1.25
CA ARG A 3 -80.22 -19.37 1.11
C ARG A 3 -79.04 -18.39 1.12
N TRP A 4 -78.34 -18.29 2.24
CA TRP A 4 -77.03 -17.62 2.31
C TRP A 4 -75.95 -18.54 1.75
N ARG A 5 -75.28 -18.10 0.67
CA ARG A 5 -74.04 -18.71 0.17
C ARG A 5 -72.88 -17.96 0.81
N GLY A 6 -72.18 -18.61 1.74
CA GLY A 6 -70.94 -18.11 2.31
C GLY A 6 -69.80 -18.17 1.28
N LEU A 7 -69.13 -17.03 1.09
CA LEU A 7 -67.88 -16.92 0.35
C LEU A 7 -66.72 -17.46 1.22
N ALA A 8 -66.04 -18.50 0.76
CA ALA A 8 -64.79 -18.95 1.34
C ALA A 8 -63.64 -18.07 0.83
N VAL A 9 -63.08 -17.25 1.72
CA VAL A 9 -61.86 -16.46 1.44
C VAL A 9 -60.66 -17.32 1.81
N SER A 10 -59.97 -17.87 0.81
CA SER A 10 -58.69 -18.55 1.01
C SER A 10 -57.57 -17.51 1.17
N VAL A 11 -57.04 -17.39 2.38
CA VAL A 11 -55.85 -16.60 2.68
C VAL A 11 -54.62 -17.41 2.25
N VAL A 12 -53.99 -17.04 1.14
CA VAL A 12 -52.69 -17.58 0.72
C VAL A 12 -51.61 -16.89 1.55
N ALA A 13 -51.11 -17.57 2.58
CA ALA A 13 -49.94 -17.12 3.33
C ALA A 13 -48.69 -17.26 2.45
N MET A 14 -48.21 -16.15 1.88
CA MET A 14 -46.92 -16.09 1.21
C MET A 14 -45.80 -16.16 2.26
N TRP A 15 -45.18 -17.33 2.39
CA TRP A 15 -43.94 -17.49 3.14
C TRP A 15 -42.81 -16.85 2.34
N ALA A 16 -42.43 -15.63 2.72
CA ALA A 16 -41.22 -14.99 2.21
C ALA A 16 -40.00 -15.74 2.75
N ILE A 17 -39.39 -16.57 1.91
CA ILE A 17 -38.15 -17.28 2.24
C ILE A 17 -37.03 -16.24 2.18
N SER A 18 -36.69 -15.65 3.32
CA SER A 18 -35.53 -14.78 3.46
C SER A 18 -34.27 -15.60 3.25
N ALA A 19 -33.73 -15.63 2.03
CA ALA A 19 -32.41 -16.19 1.79
C ALA A 19 -31.37 -15.37 2.56
N PRO A 20 -30.47 -16.00 3.33
CA PRO A 20 -29.38 -15.27 3.95
C PRO A 20 -28.50 -14.69 2.84
N VAL A 21 -28.41 -13.36 2.78
CA VAL A 21 -27.41 -12.67 1.98
C VAL A 21 -26.05 -13.06 2.57
N ARG A 22 -25.37 -14.03 1.94
CA ARG A 22 -23.95 -14.30 2.19
C ARG A 22 -23.22 -13.05 1.71
N ALA A 23 -22.76 -12.22 2.65
CA ALA A 23 -21.72 -11.25 2.35
C ALA A 23 -20.58 -12.02 1.67
N GLU A 24 -20.27 -11.70 0.42
CA GLU A 24 -19.12 -12.27 -0.29
C GLU A 24 -17.87 -11.94 0.54
N GLN A 25 -17.38 -12.93 1.28
CA GLN A 25 -16.07 -12.83 1.91
C GLN A 25 -15.09 -12.58 0.78
N SER A 26 -14.34 -11.47 0.86
CA SER A 26 -13.34 -11.19 -0.17
C SER A 26 -12.41 -12.41 -0.27
N PRO A 27 -12.17 -12.98 -1.47
CA PRO A 27 -11.49 -14.27 -1.60
C PRO A 27 -10.08 -14.31 -0.97
N CYS A 28 -9.51 -13.14 -0.70
CA CYS A 28 -8.18 -12.94 -0.15
C CYS A 28 -8.18 -12.29 1.24
N ALA A 29 -9.29 -12.41 1.98
CA ALA A 29 -9.31 -12.03 3.40
C ALA A 29 -8.34 -12.90 4.22
N ILE A 30 -7.84 -12.34 5.33
CA ILE A 30 -7.05 -13.10 6.29
C ILE A 30 -7.98 -14.09 7.01
N VAL A 31 -7.72 -15.38 6.85
CA VAL A 31 -8.53 -16.46 7.44
C VAL A 31 -7.89 -17.06 8.69
N ASP A 32 -6.57 -16.92 8.84
CA ASP A 32 -5.84 -17.46 9.99
C ASP A 32 -4.53 -16.68 10.25
N ARG A 33 -3.88 -16.93 11.39
CA ARG A 33 -2.53 -16.43 11.72
C ARG A 33 -1.66 -17.53 12.31
N GLN A 34 -0.65 -17.96 11.56
CA GLN A 34 0.26 -19.03 11.98
C GLN A 34 1.71 -18.56 11.95
N GLN A 35 2.48 -18.86 13.00
CA GLN A 35 3.90 -18.47 13.10
C GLN A 35 4.14 -16.94 12.95
N GLY A 36 3.11 -16.13 13.18
CA GLY A 36 3.10 -14.67 12.97
C GLY A 36 2.64 -14.22 11.57
N TRP A 37 2.52 -15.14 10.61
CA TRP A 37 2.07 -14.85 9.26
C TRP A 37 0.56 -14.65 9.19
N PRO A 38 0.06 -13.60 8.52
CA PRO A 38 -1.32 -13.52 8.07
C PRO A 38 -1.55 -14.55 6.94
N ILE A 39 -2.50 -15.47 7.14
CA ILE A 39 -2.83 -16.52 6.17
C ILE A 39 -4.07 -16.09 5.38
N ILE A 40 -3.99 -16.11 4.05
CA ILE A 40 -5.13 -15.92 3.15
C ILE A 40 -5.72 -17.27 2.73
N GLY A 41 -7.00 -17.24 2.37
CA GLY A 41 -7.73 -18.42 1.92
C GLY A 41 -7.06 -19.15 0.75
N GLU A 42 -7.17 -20.48 0.73
CA GLU A 42 -6.60 -21.32 -0.34
C GLU A 42 -7.21 -21.03 -1.71
N THR A 43 -8.43 -20.47 -1.73
CA THR A 43 -9.18 -20.07 -2.92
C THR A 43 -8.86 -18.67 -3.42
N CYS A 44 -8.03 -17.89 -2.71
CA CYS A 44 -7.58 -16.57 -3.16
C CYS A 44 -6.83 -16.71 -4.51
N ASP A 45 -7.23 -15.93 -5.52
CA ASP A 45 -6.49 -15.88 -6.77
C ASP A 45 -5.19 -15.08 -6.61
N ILE A 46 -4.09 -15.80 -6.42
CA ILE A 46 -2.75 -15.23 -6.40
C ILE A 46 -2.13 -15.13 -7.80
N GLY A 47 -2.91 -15.44 -8.83
CA GLY A 47 -2.54 -15.26 -10.23
C GLY A 47 -1.50 -16.25 -10.74
N GLN A 48 -0.91 -15.94 -11.89
CA GLN A 48 0.16 -16.72 -12.52
C GLN A 48 1.51 -16.03 -12.33
N GLY A 49 2.58 -16.81 -12.14
CA GLY A 49 3.94 -16.26 -12.02
C GLY A 49 4.46 -15.74 -13.35
N LEU A 50 5.09 -14.56 -13.33
CA LEU A 50 5.82 -14.00 -14.45
C LEU A 50 7.30 -14.33 -14.30
N TRP A 51 7.85 -15.02 -15.30
CA TRP A 51 9.22 -15.51 -15.26
C TRP A 51 10.06 -14.85 -16.36
N GLY A 52 11.32 -14.53 -16.04
CA GLY A 52 12.25 -13.91 -16.98
C GLY A 52 11.72 -12.58 -17.54
N ASN A 53 11.73 -12.46 -18.87
CA ASN A 53 11.33 -11.26 -19.61
C ASN A 53 9.85 -11.29 -20.06
N GLN A 54 9.03 -12.15 -19.45
CA GLN A 54 7.62 -12.27 -19.81
C GLN A 54 6.87 -10.97 -19.49
N ALA A 55 6.31 -10.35 -20.52
CA ALA A 55 5.45 -9.18 -20.35
C ALA A 55 4.14 -9.58 -19.66
N PRO A 56 3.63 -8.75 -18.74
CA PRO A 56 2.33 -9.00 -18.12
C PRO A 56 1.18 -8.91 -19.13
N ASP A 57 0.12 -9.66 -18.86
CA ASP A 57 -1.12 -9.64 -19.65
C ASP A 57 -1.78 -8.25 -19.49
N PRO A 58 -2.11 -7.54 -20.59
CA PRO A 58 -2.81 -6.26 -20.55
C PRO A 58 -4.13 -6.28 -19.77
N LYS A 59 -4.75 -7.45 -19.59
CA LYS A 59 -5.98 -7.65 -18.82
C LYS A 59 -5.74 -7.94 -17.34
N SER A 60 -4.49 -7.88 -16.86
CA SER A 60 -4.18 -8.06 -15.45
C SER A 60 -4.75 -6.92 -14.62
N ALA A 61 -5.42 -7.27 -13.53
CA ALA A 61 -6.05 -6.32 -12.61
C ALA A 61 -5.19 -6.03 -11.38
N ALA A 62 -4.34 -6.99 -10.98
CA ALA A 62 -3.42 -6.81 -9.85
C ALA A 62 -2.20 -7.73 -9.92
N PHE A 63 -1.21 -7.43 -9.09
CA PHE A 63 0.10 -8.07 -9.07
C PHE A 63 0.52 -8.44 -7.65
N TRP A 64 1.01 -9.66 -7.46
CA TRP A 64 1.62 -10.09 -6.22
C TRP A 64 3.13 -10.20 -6.37
N VAL A 65 3.88 -9.95 -5.30
CA VAL A 65 5.29 -10.35 -5.22
C VAL A 65 5.36 -11.64 -4.40
N GLN A 66 5.75 -12.75 -5.02
CA GLN A 66 6.00 -14.00 -4.32
C GLN A 66 7.43 -14.00 -3.80
N CYS A 67 7.62 -13.90 -2.49
CA CYS A 67 8.93 -13.78 -1.87
C CYS A 67 9.66 -15.13 -1.72
N GLY A 68 8.92 -16.24 -1.73
CA GLY A 68 9.44 -17.60 -1.63
C GLY A 68 8.33 -18.65 -1.53
N ALA A 69 8.70 -19.92 -1.49
CA ALA A 69 7.77 -21.04 -1.26
C ALA A 69 8.41 -22.08 -0.34
N THR A 70 7.61 -22.65 0.57
CA THR A 70 8.03 -23.63 1.57
C THR A 70 7.03 -24.79 1.63
N GLN A 71 7.44 -25.91 2.23
CA GLN A 71 6.48 -26.90 2.69
C GLN A 71 5.78 -26.32 3.94
N GLY A 72 4.46 -26.22 3.90
CA GLY A 72 3.65 -25.54 4.92
C GLY A 72 3.96 -24.04 5.05
N VAL A 73 3.52 -23.46 6.17
CA VAL A 73 3.75 -22.04 6.49
C VAL A 73 5.24 -21.78 6.74
N PRO A 74 5.84 -20.71 6.19
CA PRO A 74 7.22 -20.37 6.46
C PRO A 74 7.52 -20.13 7.94
N SER A 75 8.76 -20.35 8.36
CA SER A 75 9.12 -20.28 9.80
C SER A 75 8.92 -18.87 10.39
N ARG A 76 8.67 -18.81 11.71
CA ARG A 76 8.56 -17.54 12.45
C ARG A 76 9.85 -16.71 12.37
N GLN A 77 11.01 -17.37 12.42
CA GLN A 77 12.31 -16.68 12.33
C GLN A 77 12.47 -16.00 10.96
N PHE A 78 12.01 -16.65 9.89
CA PHE A 78 12.00 -16.05 8.56
C PHE A 78 11.03 -14.87 8.47
N TYR A 79 9.85 -14.95 9.09
CA TYR A 79 8.94 -13.81 9.19
C TYR A 79 9.58 -12.63 9.94
N GLN A 80 10.24 -12.90 11.05
CA GLN A 80 10.90 -11.86 11.85
C GLN A 80 12.03 -11.17 11.09
N SER A 81 12.86 -11.92 10.36
CA SER A 81 13.94 -11.32 9.56
C SER A 81 13.38 -10.45 8.43
N LEU A 82 12.29 -10.86 7.79
CA LEU A 82 11.58 -10.05 6.81
C LEU A 82 10.99 -8.79 7.42
N ARG A 83 10.35 -8.88 8.59
CA ARG A 83 9.79 -7.71 9.28
C ARG A 83 10.86 -6.76 9.81
N GLN A 84 12.07 -7.25 10.09
CA GLN A 84 13.21 -6.38 10.43
C GLN A 84 13.78 -5.65 9.21
N GLY A 85 13.94 -6.34 8.08
CA GLY A 85 14.51 -5.75 6.87
C GLY A 85 13.51 -4.95 6.02
N LEU A 86 12.23 -5.29 6.10
CA LEU A 86 11.13 -4.78 5.27
C LEU A 86 9.86 -4.55 6.12
N PRO A 87 9.91 -3.72 7.18
CA PRO A 87 8.88 -3.62 8.21
C PRO A 87 7.50 -3.18 7.71
N ASP A 88 7.41 -2.47 6.60
CA ASP A 88 6.16 -1.87 6.14
C ASP A 88 5.49 -2.63 5.00
N LEU A 89 6.08 -3.75 4.55
CA LEU A 89 5.50 -4.53 3.46
C LEU A 89 4.33 -5.41 3.95
N PRO A 90 3.23 -5.48 3.17
CA PRO A 90 2.04 -6.27 3.51
C PRO A 90 2.26 -7.76 3.21
N PHE A 91 2.98 -8.42 4.10
CA PHE A 91 3.27 -9.85 4.02
C PHE A 91 2.04 -10.72 4.30
N GLN A 92 1.82 -11.71 3.46
CA GLN A 92 0.73 -12.69 3.56
C GLN A 92 1.23 -14.06 3.11
N VAL A 93 0.56 -15.13 3.52
CA VAL A 93 0.86 -16.49 3.06
C VAL A 93 -0.39 -17.17 2.55
N GLN A 94 -0.31 -17.75 1.36
CA GLN A 94 -1.29 -18.73 0.92
C GLN A 94 -0.71 -20.13 1.10
N VAL A 95 -1.43 -21.00 1.80
CA VAL A 95 -1.13 -22.43 1.86
C VAL A 95 -2.07 -23.14 0.89
N ARG A 96 -1.55 -23.98 0.01
CA ARG A 96 -2.34 -24.81 -0.89
C ARG A 96 -1.61 -26.12 -1.13
N GLU A 97 -2.30 -27.25 -0.94
CA GLU A 97 -1.72 -28.59 -1.11
C GLU A 97 -0.45 -28.79 -0.26
N GLY A 98 -0.47 -28.31 1.00
CA GLY A 98 0.68 -28.41 1.89
C GLY A 98 1.89 -27.55 1.50
N ARG A 99 1.76 -26.65 0.52
CA ARG A 99 2.82 -25.69 0.13
C ARG A 99 2.41 -24.28 0.49
N GLY A 100 3.23 -23.61 1.30
CA GLY A 100 3.07 -22.20 1.63
C GLY A 100 3.80 -21.31 0.64
N ARG A 101 3.13 -20.27 0.15
CA ARG A 101 3.71 -19.23 -0.70
C ARG A 101 3.73 -17.93 0.09
N CYS A 102 4.92 -17.36 0.27
CA CYS A 102 5.06 -16.01 0.81
C CYS A 102 4.69 -15.00 -0.27
N LEU A 103 3.75 -14.11 0.06
CA LEU A 103 3.18 -13.12 -0.85
C LEU A 103 3.26 -11.72 -0.24
N ILE A 104 3.40 -10.72 -1.10
CA ILE A 104 3.40 -9.31 -0.73
C ILE A 104 2.49 -8.58 -1.71
N GLY A 105 1.52 -7.84 -1.19
CA GLY A 105 0.52 -7.12 -1.97
C GLY A 105 -0.90 -7.54 -1.59
N PRO A 106 -1.86 -7.57 -2.55
CA PRO A 106 -1.68 -7.36 -3.99
C PRO A 106 -1.61 -5.88 -4.38
N TYR A 107 -0.88 -5.57 -5.45
CA TYR A 107 -0.70 -4.22 -5.98
C TYR A 107 -1.51 -4.03 -7.27
N PRO A 108 -2.30 -2.95 -7.41
CA PRO A 108 -3.05 -2.70 -8.64
C PRO A 108 -2.17 -2.24 -9.81
N ASN A 109 -0.93 -1.81 -9.52
CA ASN A 109 -0.02 -1.22 -10.49
C ASN A 109 1.25 -2.09 -10.63
N LEU A 110 1.60 -2.41 -11.88
CA LEU A 110 2.76 -3.22 -12.23
C LEU A 110 4.08 -2.59 -11.78
N ASP A 111 4.26 -1.29 -11.97
CA ASP A 111 5.51 -0.57 -11.66
C ASP A 111 5.77 -0.60 -10.14
N VAL A 112 4.71 -0.46 -9.34
CA VAL A 112 4.79 -0.64 -7.87
C VAL A 112 5.25 -2.06 -7.55
N ALA A 113 4.61 -3.07 -8.14
CA ALA A 113 4.93 -4.46 -7.87
C ALA A 113 6.36 -4.81 -8.30
N GLN A 114 6.85 -4.24 -9.40
CA GLN A 114 8.23 -4.36 -9.87
C GLN A 114 9.23 -3.66 -8.92
N LEU A 115 8.89 -2.49 -8.38
CA LEU A 115 9.71 -1.79 -7.40
C LEU A 115 9.84 -2.62 -6.11
N VAL A 116 8.72 -3.12 -5.59
CA VAL A 116 8.71 -4.01 -4.42
C VAL A 116 9.51 -5.28 -4.71
N LEU A 117 9.33 -5.89 -5.89
CA LEU A 117 10.09 -7.06 -6.31
C LEU A 117 11.61 -6.79 -6.31
N LYS A 118 12.06 -5.67 -6.89
CA LYS A 118 13.47 -5.29 -6.90
C LYS A 118 14.02 -5.17 -5.48
N ARG A 119 13.26 -4.54 -4.56
CA ARG A 119 13.67 -4.37 -3.16
C ARG A 119 13.72 -5.69 -2.41
N VAL A 120 12.70 -6.54 -2.57
CA VAL A 120 12.62 -7.86 -1.95
C VAL A 120 13.76 -8.76 -2.45
N ARG A 121 14.14 -8.68 -3.73
CA ARG A 121 15.29 -9.43 -4.26
C ARG A 121 16.64 -9.00 -3.66
N GLN A 122 16.76 -7.77 -3.16
CA GLN A 122 17.96 -7.32 -2.45
C GLN A 122 18.07 -7.93 -1.05
N PHE A 123 16.97 -8.42 -0.48
CA PHE A 123 16.98 -9.14 0.79
C PHE A 123 17.39 -10.61 0.54
N GLY A 124 18.52 -11.03 1.13
CA GLY A 124 19.20 -12.28 0.80
C GLY A 124 18.32 -13.53 0.72
N PRO A 125 17.46 -13.80 1.73
CA PRO A 125 16.53 -14.91 1.73
C PRO A 125 15.48 -14.92 0.60
N THR A 126 15.24 -13.78 -0.05
CA THR A 126 14.18 -13.58 -1.05
C THR A 126 14.73 -13.18 -2.43
N LYS A 127 16.02 -13.48 -2.70
CA LYS A 127 16.68 -13.25 -4.00
C LYS A 127 15.94 -13.84 -5.20
N GLN A 128 15.25 -14.95 -4.99
CA GLN A 128 14.47 -15.65 -6.02
C GLN A 128 13.01 -15.20 -6.10
N ALA A 129 12.67 -14.06 -5.47
CA ALA A 129 11.31 -13.53 -5.55
C ALA A 129 10.88 -13.30 -6.99
N VAL A 130 9.59 -13.47 -7.26
CA VAL A 130 8.99 -13.31 -8.60
C VAL A 130 7.69 -12.53 -8.55
N LEU A 131 7.33 -11.92 -9.67
CA LEU A 131 6.02 -11.30 -9.82
C LEU A 131 4.98 -12.37 -10.11
N ARG A 132 3.75 -12.13 -9.70
CA ARG A 132 2.57 -12.84 -10.17
C ARG A 132 1.52 -11.84 -10.61
N GLN A 133 0.68 -12.20 -11.58
CA GLN A 133 -0.39 -11.36 -12.09
C GLN A 133 -1.73 -12.09 -11.98
N THR A 134 -2.77 -11.39 -11.54
CA THR A 134 -4.14 -11.89 -11.43
C THR A 134 -5.10 -10.97 -12.18
N ARG A 135 -6.20 -11.54 -12.68
CA ARG A 135 -7.33 -10.81 -13.26
C ARG A 135 -8.39 -10.46 -12.22
N GLN A 136 -8.26 -10.97 -10.99
CA GLN A 136 -9.19 -10.65 -9.91
C GLN A 136 -8.99 -9.18 -9.51
N PRO A 137 -10.04 -8.34 -9.61
CA PRO A 137 -9.96 -6.95 -9.18
C PRO A 137 -9.80 -6.88 -7.66
N LEU A 138 -9.04 -5.89 -7.19
CA LEU A 138 -8.84 -5.69 -5.77
C LEU A 138 -10.12 -5.15 -5.15
N SER A 139 -10.72 -5.92 -4.25
CA SER A 139 -11.82 -5.43 -3.41
C SER A 139 -11.37 -4.30 -2.47
N GLN A 140 -10.06 -4.19 -2.18
CA GLN A 140 -9.43 -3.06 -1.46
C GLN A 140 -7.97 -2.88 -1.93
N PRO A 141 -7.49 -1.67 -2.25
CA PRO A 141 -6.11 -1.44 -2.66
C PRO A 141 -5.14 -1.68 -1.50
N ALA A 142 -4.05 -2.41 -1.73
CA ALA A 142 -2.98 -2.52 -0.73
C ALA A 142 -2.30 -1.16 -0.54
N VAL A 143 -2.29 -0.68 0.70
CA VAL A 143 -1.65 0.56 1.14
C VAL A 143 -0.13 0.43 0.94
N ILE A 144 0.45 1.31 0.13
CA ILE A 144 1.89 1.36 -0.10
C ILE A 144 2.51 2.31 0.92
N ARG A 145 3.26 1.77 1.88
CA ARG A 145 4.30 2.52 2.60
C ARG A 145 5.64 2.01 2.05
N LEU A 146 6.34 2.82 1.26
CA LEU A 146 7.68 2.46 0.75
C LEU A 146 8.72 2.82 1.81
N PRO A 147 9.39 1.84 2.45
CA PRO A 147 10.51 2.13 3.34
C PRO A 147 11.77 2.51 2.53
N PRO A 148 12.69 3.29 3.12
CA PRO A 148 13.90 3.75 2.43
C PRO A 148 14.83 2.60 2.04
N LEU A 149 15.63 2.87 0.99
CA LEU A 149 16.79 2.08 0.61
C LEU A 149 17.88 2.22 1.71
N SER A 150 17.74 1.51 2.83
CA SER A 150 18.85 1.44 3.80
C SER A 150 20.05 0.76 3.17
N GLN A 151 21.16 1.50 3.24
CA GLN A 151 22.50 1.14 2.86
C GLN A 151 22.99 -0.03 3.72
N THR A 152 23.75 -0.90 3.07
CA THR A 152 24.54 -1.97 3.68
C THR A 152 25.36 -1.43 4.85
N GLN A 153 25.30 -2.19 5.95
CA GLN A 153 26.12 -2.03 7.14
C GLN A 153 27.61 -1.83 6.81
N SER A 154 28.22 -0.81 7.39
CA SER A 154 29.61 -0.87 7.86
C SER A 154 29.60 -0.53 9.35
N SER A 155 30.02 -1.49 10.16
CA SER A 155 30.19 -1.38 11.61
C SER A 155 31.37 -0.44 11.97
N PRO A 156 31.54 -0.07 13.26
CA PRO A 156 32.07 1.22 13.69
C PRO A 156 33.58 1.22 13.92
N GLU A 157 34.16 2.42 13.87
CA GLU A 157 35.36 2.96 14.57
C GLU A 157 36.10 3.92 13.62
N ASP A 158 35.98 5.23 13.84
CA ASP A 158 36.99 6.01 14.57
C ASP A 158 36.62 7.51 14.49
N GLU A 159 36.81 8.21 15.61
CA GLU A 159 36.62 9.65 15.71
C GLU A 159 37.69 10.37 14.88
N THR A 160 37.29 11.28 13.97
CA THR A 160 37.97 12.56 13.77
C THR A 160 37.10 13.49 12.90
N SER A 161 36.98 14.71 13.42
CA SER A 161 36.28 15.90 12.93
C SER A 161 36.32 16.19 11.42
N ALA A 162 35.13 16.24 10.81
CA ALA A 162 34.79 17.10 9.67
C ALA A 162 33.25 17.33 9.69
N PRO A 163 32.72 18.47 9.20
CA PRO A 163 31.29 18.78 9.30
C PRO A 163 30.50 17.81 8.40
N MET A 164 29.95 16.77 9.03
CA MET A 164 29.18 15.74 8.35
C MET A 164 27.86 16.37 7.87
N LYS A 165 27.74 16.51 6.54
CA LYS A 165 26.52 16.89 5.84
C LYS A 165 25.36 16.10 6.45
N THR A 166 24.37 16.80 6.99
CA THR A 166 23.19 16.21 7.63
C THR A 166 22.50 15.29 6.64
N ALA A 167 22.71 13.98 6.76
CA ALA A 167 22.04 13.00 5.93
C ALA A 167 20.56 13.01 6.33
N ILE A 168 19.68 13.46 5.43
CA ILE A 168 18.25 13.48 5.69
C ILE A 168 17.71 12.05 5.78
N THR A 169 17.11 11.70 6.91
CA THR A 169 16.50 10.39 7.13
C THR A 169 15.14 10.32 6.44
N LEU A 170 15.11 9.80 5.22
CA LEU A 170 13.89 9.72 4.39
C LEU A 170 12.72 8.96 5.05
N SER A 171 12.98 8.02 5.98
CA SER A 171 11.93 7.32 6.75
C SER A 171 11.18 8.20 7.74
N HIS A 172 11.69 9.41 8.03
CA HIS A 172 10.94 10.38 8.81
C HIS A 172 9.89 11.10 7.96
N PHE A 173 9.85 10.86 6.65
CA PHE A 173 8.92 11.50 5.74
C PHE A 173 7.95 10.48 5.15
N GLY A 174 6.71 10.91 4.95
CA GLY A 174 5.63 10.06 4.45
C GLY A 174 4.56 10.90 3.78
N LEU A 175 3.69 10.23 3.04
CA LEU A 175 2.54 10.86 2.40
C LEU A 175 1.29 10.45 3.18
N PRO A 176 0.33 11.36 3.38
CA PRO A 176 -0.87 11.01 4.11
C PRO A 176 -1.76 10.06 3.31
N GLU A 177 -2.51 9.23 4.04
CA GLU A 177 -3.41 8.26 3.44
C GLU A 177 -4.58 8.92 2.67
N PRO A 178 -4.86 8.49 1.41
CA PRO A 178 -6.02 8.94 0.67
C PRO A 178 -7.34 8.41 1.26
N GLU A 179 -8.39 9.21 1.16
CA GLU A 179 -9.77 8.89 1.55
C GLU A 179 -10.70 8.87 0.34
N ALA A 180 -11.88 8.26 0.51
CA ALA A 180 -12.93 8.29 -0.51
C ALA A 180 -13.31 9.74 -0.87
N GLY A 181 -13.28 10.05 -2.17
CA GLY A 181 -13.58 11.39 -2.68
C GLY A 181 -12.38 12.34 -2.73
N ASP A 182 -11.21 11.93 -2.23
CA ASP A 182 -10.01 12.75 -2.35
C ASP A 182 -9.60 12.95 -3.82
N LYS A 183 -9.19 14.17 -4.14
CA LYS A 183 -8.67 14.49 -5.47
C LYS A 183 -7.30 13.85 -5.64
N GLN A 184 -7.09 13.21 -6.78
CA GLN A 184 -5.83 12.59 -7.11
C GLN A 184 -5.41 12.92 -8.53
N TYR A 185 -4.14 12.71 -8.85
CA TYR A 185 -3.59 12.97 -10.17
C TYR A 185 -2.42 12.04 -10.47
N MET A 186 -2.24 11.71 -11.74
CA MET A 186 -1.27 10.69 -12.17
C MET A 186 0.08 11.29 -12.57
N GLU A 187 1.15 11.01 -11.84
CA GLU A 187 2.52 11.40 -12.22
C GLU A 187 3.48 10.24 -11.99
N LYS A 188 4.46 10.01 -12.88
CA LYS A 188 5.41 8.88 -12.78
C LYS A 188 4.68 7.55 -12.52
N SER A 189 3.56 7.35 -13.21
CA SER A 189 2.68 6.19 -13.08
C SER A 189 2.05 5.96 -11.71
N MET A 190 2.12 6.94 -10.79
CA MET A 190 1.54 6.90 -9.45
C MET A 190 0.36 7.86 -9.34
N SER A 191 -0.70 7.45 -8.62
CA SER A 191 -1.83 8.32 -8.27
C SER A 191 -1.51 9.04 -6.97
N TRP A 192 -1.30 10.35 -7.07
CA TRP A 192 -0.87 11.17 -5.95
C TRP A 192 -2.05 11.92 -5.36
N LEU A 193 -2.13 11.95 -4.04
CA LEU A 193 -3.14 12.70 -3.31
C LEU A 193 -2.93 14.21 -3.48
N ARG A 194 -4.02 14.94 -3.68
CA ARG A 194 -4.05 16.41 -3.67
C ARG A 194 -5.14 16.91 -2.74
N VAL A 195 -4.76 17.75 -1.78
CA VAL A 195 -5.68 18.31 -0.79
C VAL A 195 -5.43 19.79 -0.58
N SER A 196 -6.42 20.49 -0.02
CA SER A 196 -6.25 21.89 0.40
C SER A 196 -5.35 21.99 1.63
N TYR A 197 -4.87 23.20 1.94
CA TYR A 197 -4.05 23.40 3.14
C TYR A 197 -4.81 23.06 4.42
N ALA A 198 -6.11 23.38 4.47
CA ALA A 198 -6.99 23.07 5.59
C ALA A 198 -7.06 21.56 5.90
N GLN A 199 -6.85 20.72 4.88
CA GLN A 199 -6.81 19.26 5.02
C GLN A 199 -5.40 18.73 5.27
N ALA A 200 -4.37 19.36 4.67
CA ALA A 200 -3.00 18.85 4.66
C ALA A 200 -2.39 18.64 6.06
N ALA A 201 -2.49 19.64 6.94
CA ALA A 201 -1.92 19.53 8.29
C ALA A 201 -2.69 18.50 9.17
N PRO A 202 -4.04 18.53 9.24
CA PRO A 202 -4.80 17.49 9.94
C PRO A 202 -4.54 16.06 9.44
N ARG A 203 -4.30 15.88 8.14
CA ARG A 203 -3.96 14.58 7.55
C ARG A 203 -2.67 14.02 8.14
N CYS A 204 -1.60 14.81 8.17
CA CYS A 204 -0.36 14.40 8.82
C CYS A 204 -0.53 14.17 10.33
N GLN A 205 -1.33 15.00 11.01
CA GLN A 205 -1.53 14.90 12.46
C GLN A 205 -2.22 13.60 12.89
N ARG A 206 -3.19 13.10 12.11
CA ARG A 206 -3.86 11.82 12.40
C ARG A 206 -2.92 10.63 12.37
N GLU A 207 -1.81 10.73 11.64
CA GLU A 207 -0.77 9.72 11.58
C GLU A 207 0.37 9.97 12.59
N GLY A 208 0.17 10.88 13.55
CA GLY A 208 1.20 11.27 14.52
C GLY A 208 2.35 12.08 13.92
N MET A 209 2.18 12.59 12.71
CA MET A 209 3.16 13.36 11.95
C MET A 209 2.79 14.85 11.94
N MET A 210 3.60 15.67 11.28
CA MET A 210 3.38 17.09 11.04
C MET A 210 3.72 17.42 9.59
N LEU A 211 3.26 18.56 9.09
CA LEU A 211 3.61 18.99 7.74
C LEU A 211 5.11 19.32 7.67
N ALA A 212 5.79 18.92 6.59
CA ALA A 212 7.21 19.23 6.40
C ALA A 212 7.45 20.74 6.25
N SER A 213 8.62 21.20 6.66
CA SER A 213 9.08 22.57 6.40
C SER A 213 9.53 22.74 4.94
N GLN A 214 9.71 24.00 4.52
CA GLN A 214 10.21 24.33 3.19
C GLN A 214 11.61 23.76 2.93
N GLN A 215 12.50 23.81 3.92
CA GLN A 215 13.86 23.31 3.79
C GLN A 215 13.89 21.78 3.66
N GLU A 216 13.14 21.08 4.51
CA GLU A 216 13.07 19.62 4.51
C GLU A 216 12.50 19.07 3.19
N LEU A 217 11.49 19.73 2.62
CA LEU A 217 10.96 19.36 1.31
C LEU A 217 12.06 19.37 0.23
N VAL A 218 12.89 20.41 0.21
CA VAL A 218 13.99 20.54 -0.77
C VAL A 218 15.06 19.48 -0.52
N GLU A 219 15.38 19.20 0.74
CA GLU A 219 16.34 18.16 1.10
C GLU A 219 15.84 16.77 0.69
N VAL A 220 14.57 16.44 0.93
CA VAL A 220 13.95 15.19 0.47
C VAL A 220 13.97 15.11 -1.05
N ALA A 221 13.60 16.19 -1.74
CA ALA A 221 13.57 16.24 -3.21
C ALA A 221 14.96 16.06 -3.85
N LYS A 222 16.04 16.42 -3.14
CA LYS A 222 17.42 16.16 -3.57
C LYS A 222 17.85 14.72 -3.29
N ALA A 223 17.34 14.14 -2.20
CA ALA A 223 17.70 12.80 -1.74
C ALA A 223 16.93 11.67 -2.44
N THR A 224 15.79 11.97 -3.07
CA THR A 224 14.99 10.97 -3.81
C THR A 224 14.35 11.53 -5.08
N ASP A 225 14.33 10.73 -6.13
CA ASP A 225 13.62 11.02 -7.38
C ASP A 225 12.14 10.59 -7.35
N GLN A 226 11.68 10.00 -6.23
CA GLN A 226 10.36 9.40 -6.13
C GLN A 226 9.22 10.39 -5.89
N LEU A 227 9.53 11.61 -5.44
CA LEU A 227 8.51 12.65 -5.24
C LEU A 227 7.88 13.08 -6.58
N PRO A 228 6.55 13.28 -6.65
CA PRO A 228 5.91 13.94 -7.78
C PRO A 228 6.31 15.40 -7.84
N MET A 229 6.85 15.83 -8.96
CA MET A 229 7.40 17.17 -9.15
C MET A 229 6.50 18.07 -10.00
N ARG A 230 5.41 17.55 -10.58
CA ARG A 230 4.53 18.33 -11.46
C ARG A 230 3.68 19.32 -10.69
N LEU A 231 3.37 19.02 -9.41
CA LEU A 231 2.64 19.94 -8.56
C LEU A 231 3.45 20.37 -7.33
N PRO A 232 3.20 21.59 -6.83
CA PRO A 232 3.78 22.06 -5.59
C PRO A 232 3.30 21.25 -4.39
N TYR A 233 4.00 21.42 -3.26
CA TYR A 233 3.69 20.81 -1.98
C TYR A 233 3.25 21.85 -0.97
N TRP A 234 2.30 21.46 -0.11
CA TRP A 234 2.04 22.18 1.11
C TRP A 234 3.19 22.02 2.09
N VAL A 235 3.71 23.15 2.58
CA VAL A 235 4.65 23.22 3.69
C VAL A 235 4.07 24.05 4.82
N GLN A 236 4.72 24.01 5.98
CA GLN A 236 4.33 24.80 7.15
C GLN A 236 4.13 26.29 6.80
N GLY A 237 3.05 26.88 7.33
CA GLY A 237 2.73 28.29 7.13
C GLY A 237 1.91 28.57 5.86
N ALA A 238 1.13 27.60 5.38
CA ALA A 238 0.20 27.75 4.24
C ALA A 238 0.85 28.21 2.93
N LYS A 239 2.05 27.69 2.64
CA LYS A 239 2.80 28.00 1.42
C LYS A 239 2.83 26.77 0.51
N GLY A 240 2.50 26.98 -0.76
CA GLY A 240 2.74 26.00 -1.81
C GLY A 240 4.13 26.19 -2.37
N VAL A 241 4.99 25.19 -2.22
CA VAL A 241 6.41 25.24 -2.60
C VAL A 241 6.69 24.25 -3.73
N ASP A 242 7.42 24.69 -4.74
CA ASP A 242 7.99 23.82 -5.76
C ASP A 242 9.16 23.01 -5.17
N ALA A 243 9.05 21.68 -5.17
CA ALA A 243 10.03 20.81 -4.50
C ALA A 243 11.43 20.83 -5.15
N ARG A 244 11.52 21.16 -6.45
CA ARG A 244 12.79 21.22 -7.19
C ARG A 244 13.58 22.48 -6.88
N SER A 245 12.91 23.63 -6.89
CA SER A 245 13.54 24.95 -6.72
C SER A 245 13.48 25.47 -5.29
N GLY A 246 12.58 24.94 -4.46
CA GLY A 246 12.32 25.44 -3.12
C GLY A 246 11.58 26.78 -3.10
N LYS A 247 11.12 27.30 -4.24
CA LYS A 247 10.42 28.59 -4.31
C LYS A 247 8.95 28.45 -3.93
N VAL A 248 8.43 29.45 -3.22
CA VAL A 248 6.98 29.58 -2.98
C VAL A 248 6.33 30.01 -4.29
N VAL A 249 5.39 29.20 -4.77
CA VAL A 249 4.70 29.40 -6.06
C VAL A 249 3.22 29.71 -5.89
N THR A 250 2.63 29.43 -4.72
CA THR A 250 1.27 29.85 -4.40
C THR A 250 1.06 30.03 -2.90
N ARG A 251 0.10 30.89 -2.55
CA ARG A 251 -0.43 31.09 -1.19
C ARG A 251 -1.95 30.89 -1.12
N ASN A 252 -2.57 30.44 -2.21
CA ASN A 252 -4.00 30.15 -2.23
C ASN A 252 -4.28 28.86 -1.45
N ALA A 253 -4.79 28.98 -0.22
CA ALA A 253 -5.02 27.87 0.69
C ALA A 253 -6.00 26.79 0.16
N ASP A 254 -6.87 27.15 -0.80
CA ASP A 254 -7.82 26.24 -1.42
C ASP A 254 -7.22 25.41 -2.56
N ALA A 255 -5.98 25.70 -2.96
CA ALA A 255 -5.30 24.93 -3.99
C ALA A 255 -5.11 23.47 -3.56
N ALA A 256 -5.45 22.53 -4.45
CA ALA A 256 -5.21 21.11 -4.22
C ALA A 256 -3.74 20.78 -4.56
N LEU A 257 -2.89 20.62 -3.55
CA LEU A 257 -1.45 20.40 -3.70
C LEU A 257 -1.01 19.07 -3.08
N ASN A 258 0.22 18.65 -3.38
CA ASN A 258 0.83 17.50 -2.74
C ASN A 258 1.04 17.76 -1.24
N VAL A 259 1.17 16.69 -0.46
CA VAL A 259 1.46 16.78 0.98
C VAL A 259 2.65 15.89 1.30
N LEU A 260 3.61 16.44 2.03
CA LEU A 260 4.70 15.68 2.62
C LEU A 260 4.61 15.82 4.14
N CYS A 261 4.37 14.71 4.81
CA CYS A 261 4.36 14.62 6.26
C CYS A 261 5.78 14.28 6.75
N LYS A 262 6.12 14.80 7.93
CA LYS A 262 7.34 14.52 8.67
C LYS A 262 6.99 14.01 10.06
N LYS A 263 7.70 13.00 10.56
CA LYS A 263 7.65 12.55 11.94
C LYS A 263 8.03 13.71 12.88
N ARG A 264 7.33 13.82 14.00
CA ARG A 264 7.65 14.81 15.05
C ARG A 264 9.04 14.56 15.63
#